data_AF-A0A350PAS0-F1
#
_entry.id   AF-A0A350PAS0-F1
#
_cell.length_a   1.000
_cell.length_b   1.000
_cell.length_c   1.000
_cell.angle_alpha   90.00
_cell.angle_beta   90.00
_cell.angle_gamma   90.00
#
_symmetry.space_group_name_H-M   'P 1'
#
loop_
_entity.id
_entity.type
_entity.pdbx_description
1 polymer ?
#
loop_
_entity_poly.entity_id
_entity_poly.type
_entity_poly.pdbx_seq_one_letter_code
_entity_poly.pdbx_strand_id
1 'polypeptide(L)'
;SDAAAFDADLSGWNISNVKDMFLMADGAGLSSSNYTTMLTAWSALNVQNNVDLGVGEATYTITGLSGREALVDTYGWTISDGGLTAGALSLSTTEVSPIDTSVTDTLWMDLTIDGTVAT
;
A
#
# COMPACT_ATOMS: atom_id res chain seq x y z
N SER A 1 -6.88 25.21 -6.83
CA SER A 1 -5.58 24.59 -7.14
C SER A 1 -5.86 23.34 -7.95
N ASP A 2 -5.34 23.27 -9.18
CA ASP A 2 -5.71 22.21 -10.13
C ASP A 2 -5.05 20.86 -9.83
N ALA A 3 -3.99 20.83 -9.00
CA ALA A 3 -3.34 19.58 -8.57
C ALA A 3 -4.29 18.66 -7.80
N ALA A 4 -5.15 19.22 -6.93
CA ALA A 4 -6.15 18.44 -6.19
C ALA A 4 -7.19 17.76 -7.10
N ALA A 5 -7.28 18.16 -8.38
CA ALA A 5 -8.15 17.54 -9.37
C ALA A 5 -7.42 16.49 -10.23
N PHE A 6 -6.10 16.32 -10.06
CA PHE A 6 -5.33 15.33 -10.81
C PHE A 6 -5.54 13.92 -10.23
N ASP A 7 -6.11 13.04 -11.05
CA ASP A 7 -6.37 11.64 -10.76
C ASP A 7 -6.24 10.80 -12.05
N ALA A 8 -5.09 10.91 -12.72
CA ALA A 8 -4.83 10.15 -13.95
C ALA A 8 -4.19 8.79 -13.63
N ASP A 9 -4.56 7.76 -14.40
CA ASP A 9 -3.88 6.47 -14.36
C ASP A 9 -2.49 6.56 -15.00
N LEU A 10 -1.46 6.30 -14.21
CA LEU A 10 -0.05 6.32 -14.63
C LEU A 10 0.59 4.93 -14.59
N SER A 11 -0.21 3.87 -14.45
CA SER A 11 0.27 2.48 -14.44
C SER A 11 1.04 2.09 -15.71
N GLY A 12 0.73 2.71 -16.85
CA GLY A 12 1.43 2.52 -18.11
C GLY A 12 2.76 3.28 -18.24
N TRP A 13 3.13 4.12 -17.27
CA TRP A 13 4.38 4.87 -17.34
C TRP A 13 5.58 3.96 -17.06
N ASN A 14 6.49 3.86 -18.03
CA ASN A 14 7.75 3.13 -17.84
C ASN A 14 8.73 3.97 -17.01
N ILE A 15 8.90 3.57 -15.75
CA ILE A 15 9.77 4.22 -14.78
C ILE A 15 11.14 3.55 -14.60
N SER A 16 11.53 2.59 -15.45
CA SER A 16 12.78 1.82 -15.29
C SER A 16 14.06 2.65 -15.20
N ASN A 17 14.04 3.89 -15.69
CA ASN A 17 15.18 4.81 -15.64
C ASN A 17 14.99 6.00 -14.69
N VAL A 18 13.84 6.10 -14.01
CA VAL A 18 13.56 7.18 -13.07
C VAL A 18 14.33 6.92 -11.78
N LYS A 19 14.96 7.97 -11.24
CA LYS A 19 15.85 7.87 -10.07
C LYS A 19 15.36 8.64 -8.85
N ASP A 20 14.39 9.54 -9.04
CA ASP A 20 13.83 10.39 -7.99
C ASP A 20 12.39 10.74 -8.36
N MET A 21 11.46 10.50 -7.43
CA MET A 21 10.03 10.79 -7.52
C MET A 21 9.49 11.37 -6.20
N PHE A 22 10.35 12.04 -5.41
CA PHE A 22 10.03 12.49 -4.04
C PHE A 22 8.78 13.40 -3.95
N LEU A 23 8.41 14.14 -4.99
CA LEU A 23 7.18 14.98 -5.03
C LEU A 23 6.32 14.70 -6.27
N MET A 24 6.33 13.45 -6.75
CA MET A 24 5.71 13.10 -8.02
C MET A 24 4.21 13.41 -8.08
N ALA A 25 3.48 13.22 -6.97
CA ALA A 25 2.06 13.55 -6.87
C ALA A 25 1.69 14.22 -5.54
N ASP A 26 2.63 14.95 -4.92
CA ASP A 26 2.36 15.65 -3.67
C ASP A 26 1.28 16.74 -3.85
N GLY A 27 0.28 16.74 -2.98
CA GLY A 27 -0.91 17.59 -3.08
C GLY A 27 -1.88 17.23 -4.23
N ALA A 28 -1.67 16.12 -4.95
CA ALA A 28 -2.60 15.63 -5.96
C ALA A 28 -3.80 14.90 -5.34
N GLY A 29 -4.93 14.92 -6.04
CA GLY A 29 -6.14 14.17 -5.67
C GLY A 29 -6.11 12.71 -6.13
N LEU A 30 -4.95 12.04 -6.06
CA LEU A 30 -4.77 10.69 -6.60
C LEU A 30 -5.67 9.69 -5.86
N SER A 31 -6.58 9.04 -6.59
CA SER A 31 -7.49 8.06 -6.01
C SER A 31 -6.76 6.79 -5.61
N SER A 32 -7.32 6.06 -4.63
CA SER A 32 -6.74 4.78 -4.20
C SER A 32 -6.75 3.74 -5.30
N SER A 33 -7.66 3.85 -6.27
CA SER A 33 -7.70 2.98 -7.44
C SER A 33 -6.48 3.20 -8.33
N ASN A 34 -6.21 4.46 -8.72
CA ASN A 34 -5.08 4.77 -9.60
C ASN A 34 -3.74 4.54 -8.89
N TYR A 35 -3.63 4.87 -7.60
CA TYR A 35 -2.40 4.57 -6.89
C TYR A 35 -2.15 3.05 -6.75
N THR A 36 -3.21 2.27 -6.51
CA THR A 36 -3.13 0.80 -6.50
C THR A 36 -2.60 0.26 -7.84
N THR A 37 -3.16 0.71 -8.97
CA THR A 37 -2.75 0.22 -10.30
C THR A 37 -1.32 0.61 -10.63
N MET A 38 -0.88 1.80 -10.21
CA MET A 38 0.52 2.23 -10.33
C MET A 38 1.45 1.29 -9.55
N LEU A 39 1.21 1.06 -8.27
CA LEU A 39 2.03 0.16 -7.43
C LEU A 39 2.13 -1.24 -8.03
N THR A 40 1.01 -1.82 -8.47
CA THR A 40 0.96 -3.15 -9.09
C THR A 40 1.74 -3.20 -10.42
N ALA A 41 1.61 -2.20 -11.28
CA ALA A 41 2.26 -2.19 -12.59
C ALA A 41 3.76 -1.92 -12.47
N TRP A 42 4.14 -0.96 -11.62
CA TRP A 42 5.53 -0.53 -11.46
C TRP A 42 6.39 -1.57 -10.76
N SER A 43 5.85 -2.32 -9.80
CA SER A 43 6.58 -3.42 -9.16
C SER A 43 6.93 -4.57 -10.12
N ALA A 44 6.24 -4.66 -11.26
CA ALA A 44 6.52 -5.64 -12.30
C ALA A 44 7.60 -5.19 -13.31
N LEU A 45 8.05 -3.93 -13.23
CA LEU A 45 9.13 -3.41 -14.06
C LEU A 45 10.51 -3.69 -13.42
N ASN A 46 11.55 -3.67 -14.24
CA ASN A 46 12.93 -3.64 -13.74
C ASN A 46 13.28 -2.19 -13.37
N VAL A 47 12.98 -1.80 -12.13
CA VAL A 47 13.14 -0.42 -11.63
C VAL A 47 14.53 -0.18 -11.03
N GLN A 48 14.86 1.10 -10.77
CA GLN A 48 16.06 1.48 -10.03
C GLN A 48 15.88 1.16 -8.54
N ASN A 49 16.99 0.87 -7.85
CA ASN A 49 16.99 0.70 -6.39
C ASN A 49 17.05 2.05 -5.67
N ASN A 50 16.57 2.09 -4.43
CA ASN A 50 16.65 3.25 -3.52
C ASN A 50 16.07 4.54 -4.11
N VAL A 51 14.90 4.44 -4.73
CA VAL A 51 14.16 5.61 -5.24
C VAL A 51 13.21 6.11 -4.17
N ASP A 52 13.17 7.42 -3.98
CA ASP A 52 12.18 8.07 -3.13
C ASP A 52 10.92 8.39 -3.96
N LEU A 53 9.75 7.95 -3.51
CA LEU A 53 8.45 8.23 -4.11
C LEU A 53 7.58 8.99 -3.09
N GLY A 54 7.11 10.17 -3.46
CA GLY A 54 6.12 10.92 -2.68
C GLY A 54 4.85 11.18 -3.46
N VAL A 55 3.74 10.71 -2.90
CA VAL A 55 2.38 10.87 -3.43
C VAL A 55 1.43 11.51 -2.42
N GLY A 56 1.98 12.12 -1.36
CA GLY A 56 1.23 12.78 -0.30
C GLY A 56 0.31 11.81 0.46
N GLU A 57 -0.95 12.20 0.64
CA GLU A 57 -1.94 11.43 1.41
C GLU A 57 -2.64 10.32 0.59
N ALA A 58 -2.15 10.02 -0.62
CA ALA A 58 -2.75 8.99 -1.46
C ALA A 58 -2.66 7.61 -0.78
N THR A 59 -3.79 6.91 -0.66
CA THR A 59 -3.87 5.57 -0.06
C THR A 59 -3.94 4.50 -1.14
N TYR A 60 -3.57 3.26 -0.84
CA TYR A 60 -3.71 2.12 -1.76
C TYR A 60 -4.65 1.05 -1.18
N THR A 61 -5.18 0.16 -2.01
CA THR A 61 -6.05 -0.95 -1.58
C THR A 61 -5.23 -2.21 -1.31
N ILE A 62 -5.83 -3.26 -0.76
CA ILE A 62 -5.11 -4.52 -0.46
C ILE A 62 -4.44 -5.14 -1.69
N THR A 63 -4.97 -4.89 -2.89
CA THR A 63 -4.38 -5.35 -4.16
C THR A 63 -3.04 -4.68 -4.48
N GLY A 64 -2.83 -3.45 -4.00
CA GLY A 64 -1.58 -2.71 -4.20
C GLY A 64 -0.50 -3.07 -3.18
N LEU A 65 -0.86 -3.77 -2.10
CA LEU A 65 0.05 -4.09 -1.01
C LEU A 65 1.28 -4.86 -1.50
N SER A 66 1.10 -5.95 -2.24
CA SER A 66 2.23 -6.75 -2.71
C SER A 66 3.18 -5.96 -3.62
N GLY A 67 2.64 -5.05 -4.45
CA GLY A 67 3.46 -4.18 -5.30
C GLY A 67 4.28 -3.17 -4.47
N ARG A 68 3.66 -2.57 -3.45
CA ARG A 68 4.34 -1.66 -2.54
C ARG A 68 5.43 -2.36 -1.73
N GLU A 69 5.12 -3.51 -1.13
CA GLU A 69 6.11 -4.31 -0.38
C GLU A 69 7.27 -4.73 -1.31
N ALA A 70 7.00 -5.10 -2.56
CA ALA A 70 8.08 -5.40 -3.51
C ALA A 70 8.99 -4.18 -3.76
N LEU A 71 8.42 -2.99 -3.98
CA LEU A 71 9.18 -1.75 -4.17
C LEU A 71 10.05 -1.41 -2.93
N VAL A 72 9.51 -1.59 -1.72
CA VAL A 72 10.23 -1.32 -0.47
C VAL A 72 11.26 -2.41 -0.17
N ASP A 73 10.84 -3.66 -0.05
CA ASP A 73 11.67 -4.76 0.46
C ASP A 73 12.70 -5.25 -0.56
N THR A 74 12.34 -5.27 -1.85
CA THR A 74 13.23 -5.78 -2.90
C THR A 74 14.09 -4.69 -3.50
N TYR A 75 13.50 -3.52 -3.76
CA TYR A 75 14.19 -2.42 -4.45
C TYR A 75 14.66 -1.32 -3.48
N GLY A 76 14.35 -1.40 -2.18
CA GLY A 76 14.83 -0.46 -1.17
C GLY A 76 14.21 0.94 -1.29
N TRP A 77 13.01 1.06 -1.88
CA TRP A 77 12.37 2.36 -2.05
C TRP A 77 11.92 2.97 -0.72
N THR A 78 12.02 4.29 -0.62
CA THR A 78 11.34 5.06 0.43
C THR A 78 10.03 5.59 -0.15
N ILE A 79 8.89 5.16 0.39
CA ILE A 79 7.57 5.58 -0.10
C ILE A 79 6.87 6.42 0.97
N SER A 80 6.60 7.69 0.64
CA SER A 80 5.79 8.61 1.43
C SER A 80 4.38 8.66 0.83
N ASP A 81 3.47 7.88 1.44
CA ASP A 81 2.08 7.77 1.05
C ASP A 81 1.13 7.73 2.26
N GLY A 82 -0.18 7.76 2.01
CA GLY A 82 -1.22 7.63 3.03
C GLY A 82 -1.41 6.19 3.56
N GLY A 83 -0.60 5.24 3.11
CA GLY A 83 -0.68 3.84 3.51
C GLY A 83 -1.87 3.07 2.93
N LEU A 84 -2.13 1.90 3.51
CA LEU A 84 -3.25 1.04 3.14
C LEU A 84 -4.58 1.72 3.52
N THR A 85 -5.54 1.68 2.62
CA THR A 85 -6.88 2.24 2.82
C THR A 85 -7.52 1.68 4.09
N ALA A 86 -8.02 2.57 4.96
CA ALA A 86 -8.65 2.16 6.22
C ALA A 86 -9.81 1.18 5.97
N GLY A 87 -9.87 0.11 6.78
CA GLY A 87 -10.87 -0.95 6.63
C GLY A 87 -10.59 -1.96 5.51
N ALA A 88 -9.47 -1.86 4.79
CA ALA A 88 -9.09 -2.87 3.79
C ALA A 88 -8.75 -4.24 4.39
N LEU A 89 -8.43 -4.28 5.68
CA LEU A 89 -8.24 -5.52 6.44
C LEU A 89 -9.46 -5.77 7.33
N SER A 90 -10.09 -6.92 7.14
CA SER A 90 -11.09 -7.44 8.07
C SER A 90 -10.60 -8.79 8.56
N LEU A 91 -10.32 -8.88 9.86
CA LEU A 91 -10.05 -10.15 10.52
C LEU A 91 -11.38 -10.68 11.07
N SER A 92 -11.72 -11.92 10.72
CA SER A 92 -12.87 -12.64 11.29
C SER A 92 -12.33 -13.85 12.03
N THR A 93 -12.33 -13.79 13.36
CA THR A 93 -11.97 -14.90 14.26
C THR A 93 -13.24 -15.48 14.87
N THR A 94 -14.10 -16.06 14.03
CA THR A 94 -15.27 -16.79 14.52
C THR A 94 -14.83 -18.21 14.88
N GLU A 95 -14.59 -18.45 16.16
CA GLU A 95 -14.43 -19.80 16.68
C GLU A 95 -15.82 -20.36 17.01
N VAL A 96 -16.17 -21.49 16.40
CA VAL A 96 -17.39 -22.25 16.76
C VAL A 96 -17.01 -23.16 17.91
N SER A 97 -17.65 -23.01 19.05
CA SER A 97 -17.40 -23.91 20.18
C SER A 97 -17.64 -25.36 19.77
N PRO A 98 -16.71 -26.30 20.06
CA PRO A 98 -16.86 -27.71 19.72
C PRO A 98 -17.99 -28.40 20.52
N ILE A 99 -18.51 -27.74 21.56
CA ILE A 99 -19.55 -28.24 22.46
C ILE A 99 -20.89 -27.50 22.29
N ASP A 100 -20.88 -26.24 21.84
CA ASP A 100 -22.09 -25.45 21.67
C ASP A 100 -22.03 -24.59 20.41
N THR A 101 -22.62 -25.11 19.33
CA THR A 101 -22.66 -24.45 18.03
C THR A 101 -23.58 -23.22 17.99
N SER A 102 -24.30 -22.92 19.07
CA SER A 102 -25.14 -21.72 19.19
C SER A 102 -24.40 -20.51 19.76
N VAL A 103 -23.17 -20.71 20.28
CA VAL A 103 -22.34 -19.66 20.84
C VAL A 103 -21.19 -19.34 19.89
N THR A 104 -21.21 -18.13 19.35
CA THR A 104 -20.05 -17.53 18.66
C THR A 104 -19.26 -16.73 19.68
N ASP A 105 -18.05 -17.17 20.01
CA ASP A 105 -17.15 -16.41 20.88
C ASP A 105 -16.22 -15.54 20.02
N THR A 106 -16.02 -14.29 20.41
CA THR A 106 -15.19 -13.37 19.62
C THR A 106 -13.77 -13.41 20.19
N LEU A 107 -12.86 -14.12 19.52
CA LEU A 107 -11.48 -14.22 19.99
C LEU A 107 -10.75 -12.90 19.70
N TRP A 108 -10.41 -12.16 20.76
CA TRP A 108 -9.55 -10.97 20.64
C TRP A 108 -8.14 -11.44 20.33
N MET A 109 -7.76 -11.39 19.05
CA MET A 109 -6.39 -11.66 18.64
C MET A 109 -5.56 -10.40 18.91
N ASP A 110 -4.66 -10.47 19.87
CA ASP A 110 -3.67 -9.41 20.11
C ASP A 110 -2.76 -9.34 18.87
N LEU A 111 -2.95 -8.30 18.07
CA LEU A 111 -2.18 -8.06 16.86
C LEU A 111 -0.84 -7.46 17.28
N THR A 112 0.08 -8.29 17.79
CA THR A 112 1.48 -7.86 17.90
C THR A 112 2.03 -7.77 16.47
N ILE A 113 1.98 -6.58 15.90
CA ILE A 113 2.86 -6.21 14.79
C ILE A 113 4.26 -6.32 15.39
N ASP A 114 4.96 -7.41 15.09
CA ASP A 114 6.38 -7.55 15.40
C ASP A 114 7.11 -6.48 14.60
N GLY A 115 7.15 -5.28 15.19
CA GLY A 115 8.02 -4.21 14.77
C GLY A 115 9.43 -4.75 14.95
N THR A 116 9.98 -5.19 13.82
CA THR A 116 11.40 -5.43 13.60
C THR A 116 12.19 -4.53 14.53
N VAL A 117 12.84 -5.12 15.53
CA VAL A 117 13.78 -4.41 16.38
C VAL A 117 14.85 -3.85 15.45
N ALA A 118 14.80 -2.54 15.23
CA ALA A 118 15.92 -1.81 14.65
C ALA A 118 17.16 -2.09 15.52
N THR A 119 18.19 -2.64 14.89
CA THR A 119 19.55 -2.72 15.47
C THR A 119 20.20 -1.35 15.49
#